data_AF-A0A2R6WVD1-F1
#
_entry.id   AF-A0A2R6WVD1-F1
#
_cell.length_a   1.000
_cell.length_b   1.000
_cell.length_c   1.000
_cell.angle_alpha   90.00
_cell.angle_beta   90.00
_cell.angle_gamma   90.00
#
_symmetry.space_group_name_H-M   'P 1'
#
loop_
_entity.id
_entity.type
_entity.pdbx_description
1 polymer ?
#
loop_
_entity_poly.entity_id
_entity_poly.type
_entity_poly.pdbx_seq_one_letter_code
_entity_poly.pdbx_strand_id
1 'polypeptide(L)'
;MMAMAASSTLASALGGRSCLAWKDPCAARAGAPAARNLSVGLRDMTMLTRVRFSSASPQLRVPSASPRILCQASEKDTVSKARKNQMEATELLAELLKTDDVKAIAEKHVESLSQDFFIIASTYLDLAKKEGNLEVVSKLETTLQTALSVKEATLRPEIRLLNQLLRETAEKDRANTIQANLQCLAPDSYFYQLVTRMISDVESQKSNPNRLRLLTQLRMINKETREVAKAMRKKGV
;
A
#
# COMPACT_ATOMS: atom_id res chain seq x y z
N MET A 1 -0.66 57.84 3.42
CA MET A 1 -0.61 57.45 4.84
C MET A 1 0.36 56.29 4.98
N MET A 2 1.55 56.60 5.49
CA MET A 2 2.69 55.71 5.72
C MET A 2 2.72 55.31 7.20
N ALA A 3 3.13 54.07 7.48
CA ALA A 3 3.85 53.64 8.70
C ALA A 3 4.48 52.27 8.34
N MET A 4 5.78 52.12 8.03
CA MET A 4 6.98 52.20 8.91
C MET A 4 6.79 51.42 10.23
N ALA A 5 7.36 50.21 10.36
CA ALA A 5 8.77 49.87 10.64
C ALA A 5 9.08 49.79 12.16
N ALA A 6 9.43 48.58 12.60
CA ALA A 6 10.22 48.25 13.79
C ALA A 6 10.95 46.94 13.41
N SER A 7 12.25 46.86 13.15
CA SER A 7 13.43 47.12 13.99
C SER A 7 13.29 46.56 15.40
N SER A 8 14.24 45.86 16.03
CA SER A 8 15.55 45.27 15.70
C SER A 8 16.10 44.78 17.05
N THR A 9 16.79 43.63 17.06
CA THR A 9 17.93 43.32 17.95
C THR A 9 17.72 43.00 19.45
N LEU A 10 18.02 41.75 19.80
CA LEU A 10 18.72 41.28 21.02
C LEU A 10 19.34 39.91 20.64
N ALA A 11 20.59 39.79 20.18
CA ALA A 11 21.87 39.94 20.87
C ALA A 11 22.08 38.95 22.05
N SER A 12 22.62 37.78 21.69
CA SER A 12 23.79 37.09 22.28
C SER A 12 24.02 37.04 23.79
N ALA A 13 24.00 35.82 24.32
CA ALA A 13 24.87 35.33 25.41
C ALA A 13 25.10 33.82 25.16
N LEU A 14 26.16 33.42 24.43
CA LEU A 14 27.51 33.08 24.88
C LEU A 14 27.60 32.11 26.09
N GLY A 15 28.17 30.94 25.78
CA GLY A 15 28.88 30.05 26.72
C GLY A 15 28.11 28.77 27.01
N GLY A 16 28.55 27.56 26.67
CA GLY A 16 29.81 27.09 26.12
C GLY A 16 29.95 25.60 26.46
N ARG A 17 30.70 24.88 25.61
CA ARG A 17 31.39 23.61 25.90
C ARG A 17 30.51 22.37 26.16
N SER A 18 30.52 21.42 25.22
CA SER A 18 31.29 20.18 25.40
C SER A 18 31.26 19.34 24.13
N CYS A 19 32.43 19.21 23.52
CA CYS A 19 32.73 18.18 22.54
C CYS A 19 32.93 16.85 23.29
N LEU A 20 32.03 15.90 23.10
CA LEU A 20 32.27 14.48 23.34
C LEU A 20 32.05 13.80 21.99
N ALA A 21 33.05 13.68 21.11
CA ALA A 21 34.13 12.70 21.20
C ALA A 21 33.60 11.30 21.57
N TRP A 22 32.72 10.72 20.74
CA TRP A 22 32.55 9.27 20.71
C TRP A 22 33.67 8.69 19.86
N LYS A 23 34.70 8.30 20.60
CA LYS A 23 35.89 7.59 20.14
C LYS A 23 35.53 6.11 20.13
N ASP A 24 35.55 5.49 18.97
CA ASP A 24 35.71 4.04 18.87
C ASP A 24 36.97 3.63 19.65
N PRO A 25 36.88 2.60 20.50
CA PRO A 25 37.57 1.36 20.15
C PRO A 25 36.92 0.09 20.75
N CYS A 26 36.55 -0.86 19.90
CA CYS A 26 36.60 -2.28 20.28
C CYS A 26 36.90 -3.13 19.04
N ALA A 27 38.20 -3.19 18.75
CA ALA A 27 38.81 -4.25 17.97
C ALA A 27 39.16 -5.44 18.87
N ALA A 28 39.23 -6.62 18.25
CA ALA A 28 39.69 -7.93 18.74
C ALA A 28 38.62 -8.78 19.48
N ARG A 29 38.42 -10.08 19.18
CA ARG A 29 39.34 -11.04 18.56
C ARG A 29 38.61 -12.32 18.11
N ALA A 30 39.13 -12.89 17.02
CA ALA A 30 39.34 -14.32 16.73
C ALA A 30 38.14 -15.28 16.69
N GLY A 31 37.91 -15.85 15.49
CA GLY A 31 37.10 -17.06 15.31
C GLY A 31 36.88 -17.44 13.85
N ALA A 32 37.94 -17.57 13.05
CA ALA A 32 37.86 -18.18 11.73
C ALA A 32 37.91 -19.71 11.86
N PRO A 33 36.99 -20.45 11.22
CA PRO A 33 37.31 -21.79 10.77
C PRO A 33 37.23 -21.91 9.24
N ALA A 34 38.39 -22.29 8.69
CA ALA A 34 38.58 -23.24 7.60
C ALA A 34 37.68 -23.14 6.37
N ALA A 35 38.29 -22.60 5.30
CA ALA A 35 37.97 -22.95 3.93
C ALA A 35 37.96 -24.48 3.75
N ARG A 36 36.83 -25.02 3.28
CA ARG A 36 36.79 -26.30 2.58
C ARG A 36 36.23 -26.09 1.19
N ASN A 37 37.14 -26.25 0.23
CA ASN A 37 36.87 -26.52 -1.17
C ASN A 37 35.81 -27.60 -1.33
N LEU A 38 34.74 -27.29 -2.05
CA LEU A 38 33.94 -28.27 -2.78
C LEU A 38 33.61 -27.69 -4.16
N SER A 39 34.60 -27.80 -5.03
CA SER A 39 34.47 -27.80 -6.47
C SER A 39 33.86 -29.12 -6.92
N VAL A 40 32.56 -29.20 -7.16
CA VAL A 40 31.95 -30.21 -8.06
C VAL A 40 30.59 -29.70 -8.53
N GLY A 41 30.35 -29.71 -9.85
CA GLY A 41 28.98 -29.83 -10.36
C GLY A 41 28.52 -28.78 -11.35
N LEU A 42 29.38 -28.35 -12.28
CA LEU A 42 28.92 -27.92 -13.60
C LEU A 42 28.20 -29.12 -14.25
N ARG A 43 26.87 -29.17 -14.16
CA ARG A 43 26.05 -30.10 -14.93
C ARG A 43 24.98 -29.31 -15.67
N ASP A 44 25.09 -29.42 -16.98
CA ASP A 44 24.12 -29.05 -17.99
C ASP A 44 22.67 -29.28 -17.56
N MET A 45 21.89 -28.22 -17.61
CA MET A 45 20.43 -28.33 -17.66
C MET A 45 19.84 -27.32 -18.66
N THR A 46 20.44 -27.26 -19.85
CA THR A 46 19.75 -26.84 -21.08
C THR A 46 18.75 -27.93 -21.48
N MET A 47 17.62 -28.01 -20.78
CA MET A 47 16.45 -28.70 -21.28
C MET A 47 15.69 -27.76 -22.21
N LEU A 48 16.14 -27.75 -23.47
CA LEU A 48 15.35 -27.32 -24.63
C LEU A 48 14.04 -28.10 -24.63
N THR A 49 12.98 -27.53 -24.06
CA THR A 49 11.64 -28.06 -24.17
C THR A 49 11.14 -27.74 -25.59
N ARG A 50 11.39 -28.70 -26.47
CA ARG A 50 10.86 -28.76 -27.83
C ARG A 50 9.34 -28.76 -27.78
N VAL A 51 8.73 -27.60 -28.00
CA VAL A 51 7.30 -27.46 -28.27
C VAL A 51 7.01 -28.23 -29.56
N ARG A 52 6.52 -29.48 -29.44
CA ARG A 52 5.92 -30.20 -30.57
C ARG A 52 4.53 -29.58 -30.80
N PHE A 53 4.45 -28.67 -31.75
CA PHE A 53 3.20 -28.23 -32.34
C PHE A 53 2.65 -29.41 -33.16
N SER A 54 1.77 -30.20 -32.55
CA SER A 54 1.03 -31.27 -33.22
C SER A 54 -0.08 -30.62 -34.04
N SER A 55 0.16 -30.45 -35.32
CA SER A 55 -0.82 -30.06 -36.33
C SER A 55 -1.70 -31.26 -36.67
N ALA A 56 -2.68 -31.56 -35.82
CA ALA A 56 -3.77 -32.46 -36.16
C ALA A 56 -5.07 -31.65 -36.05
N SER A 57 -5.47 -31.05 -37.16
CA SER A 57 -6.73 -30.30 -37.29
C SER A 57 -7.90 -31.28 -37.39
N PRO A 58 -8.84 -31.32 -36.41
CA PRO A 58 -10.13 -31.96 -36.61
C PRO A 58 -11.05 -30.94 -37.27
N GLN A 59 -11.50 -31.23 -38.49
CA GLN A 59 -12.54 -30.45 -39.16
C GLN A 59 -13.88 -30.62 -38.43
N LEU A 60 -14.16 -29.72 -37.50
CA LEU A 60 -15.51 -29.56 -36.94
C LEU A 60 -16.27 -28.54 -37.79
N ARG A 61 -17.23 -29.04 -38.57
CA ARG A 61 -18.26 -28.24 -39.24
C ARG A 61 -19.09 -27.51 -38.19
N VAL A 62 -18.98 -26.18 -38.15
CA VAL A 62 -19.83 -25.33 -37.31
C VAL A 62 -21.07 -24.93 -38.12
N PRO A 63 -22.30 -25.20 -37.64
CA PRO A 63 -23.50 -24.71 -38.28
C PRO A 63 -23.56 -23.18 -38.22
N SER A 64 -23.63 -22.57 -39.41
CA SER A 64 -23.82 -21.14 -39.60
C SER A 64 -25.24 -20.74 -39.22
N ALA A 65 -25.43 -20.26 -37.99
CA ALA A 65 -26.59 -19.49 -37.62
C ALA A 65 -26.09 -18.24 -36.90
N SER A 66 -25.99 -17.14 -37.65
CA SER A 66 -25.57 -15.82 -37.15
C SER A 66 -26.71 -15.14 -36.39
N PRO A 67 -26.63 -14.98 -35.06
CA PRO A 67 -27.52 -14.12 -34.32
C PRO A 67 -26.83 -12.75 -34.15
N ARG A 68 -27.24 -11.83 -35.03
CA ARG A 68 -27.43 -10.39 -34.83
C ARG A 68 -26.54 -9.69 -33.78
N ILE A 69 -25.51 -9.08 -34.34
CA ILE A 69 -24.86 -7.82 -33.99
C ILE A 69 -25.86 -6.81 -33.38
N LEU A 70 -25.93 -6.70 -32.05
CA LEU A 70 -26.66 -5.63 -31.36
C LEU A 70 -26.03 -5.15 -30.04
N CYS A 71 -24.79 -5.59 -29.72
CA CYS A 71 -24.11 -5.24 -28.46
C CYS A 71 -22.96 -4.20 -28.58
N GLN A 72 -22.68 -3.63 -29.75
CA GLN A 72 -21.47 -2.80 -29.93
C GLN A 72 -21.58 -1.34 -29.42
N ALA A 73 -22.78 -0.87 -29.06
CA ALA A 73 -22.97 0.53 -28.65
C ALA A 73 -22.57 0.77 -27.18
N SER A 74 -22.91 -0.13 -26.26
CA SER A 74 -22.57 0.02 -24.83
C SER A 74 -21.08 -0.18 -24.54
N GLU A 75 -20.37 -0.95 -25.35
CA GLU A 75 -18.93 -1.22 -25.19
C GLU A 75 -18.06 0.00 -25.51
N LYS A 76 -18.48 0.87 -26.44
CA LYS A 76 -17.70 2.05 -26.81
C LYS A 76 -17.63 3.09 -25.69
N ASP A 77 -18.71 3.23 -24.92
CA ASP A 77 -18.78 4.20 -23.83
C ASP A 77 -17.92 3.78 -22.64
N THR A 78 -17.86 2.48 -22.32
CA THR A 78 -17.03 1.98 -21.22
C THR A 78 -15.55 2.09 -21.54
N VAL A 79 -15.15 1.76 -22.77
CA VAL A 79 -13.75 1.91 -23.23
C VAL A 79 -13.32 3.38 -23.23
N SER A 80 -14.19 4.28 -23.72
CA SER A 80 -13.88 5.71 -23.76
C SER A 80 -13.73 6.31 -22.36
N LYS A 81 -14.59 5.94 -21.41
CA LYS A 81 -14.49 6.35 -20.00
C LYS A 81 -13.23 5.80 -19.33
N ALA A 82 -12.93 4.52 -19.51
CA ALA A 82 -11.72 3.91 -18.95
C ALA A 82 -10.44 4.60 -19.44
N ARG A 83 -10.37 4.91 -20.74
CA ARG A 83 -9.23 5.64 -21.32
C ARG A 83 -9.10 7.04 -20.73
N LYS A 84 -10.22 7.74 -20.54
CA LYS A 84 -10.24 9.07 -19.93
C LYS A 84 -9.73 9.03 -18.48
N ASN A 85 -10.26 8.12 -17.66
CA ASN A 85 -9.79 7.95 -16.27
C ASN A 85 -8.28 7.64 -16.23
N GLN A 86 -7.80 6.81 -17.15
CA GLN A 86 -6.38 6.48 -17.24
C GLN A 86 -5.51 7.70 -17.56
N MET A 87 -5.95 8.54 -18.49
CA MET A 87 -5.24 9.77 -18.84
C MET A 87 -5.21 10.73 -17.64
N GLU A 88 -6.36 10.98 -17.01
CA GLU A 88 -6.46 11.87 -15.84
C GLU A 88 -5.60 11.38 -14.67
N ALA A 89 -5.60 10.08 -14.39
CA ALA A 89 -4.74 9.50 -13.35
C ALA A 89 -3.24 9.65 -13.66
N THR A 90 -2.87 9.50 -14.93
CA THR A 90 -1.47 9.65 -15.37
C THR A 90 -1.02 11.11 -15.31
N GLU A 91 -1.88 12.04 -15.71
CA GLU A 91 -1.63 13.48 -15.62
C GLU A 91 -1.45 13.92 -14.16
N LEU A 92 -2.34 13.48 -13.27
CA LEU A 92 -2.24 13.78 -11.84
C LEU A 92 -0.96 13.21 -11.22
N LEU A 93 -0.58 11.97 -11.58
CA LEU A 93 0.67 11.37 -11.11
C LEU A 93 1.88 12.20 -11.58
N ALA A 94 1.88 12.65 -12.83
CA ALA A 94 2.94 13.50 -13.36
C ALA A 94 3.00 14.87 -12.65
N GLU A 95 1.86 15.46 -12.30
CA GLU A 95 1.80 16.71 -11.54
C GLU A 95 2.35 16.55 -10.12
N LEU A 96 1.97 15.47 -9.42
CA LEU A 96 2.47 15.15 -8.09
C LEU A 96 4.00 14.94 -8.09
N LEU A 97 4.54 14.30 -9.12
CA LEU A 97 5.99 14.06 -9.23
C LEU A 97 6.79 15.31 -9.61
N LYS A 98 6.17 16.32 -10.22
CA LYS A 98 6.85 17.56 -10.61
C LYS A 98 6.94 18.58 -9.47
N THR A 99 6.04 18.50 -8.51
CA THR A 99 5.90 19.51 -7.45
C THR A 99 6.75 19.14 -6.23
N ASP A 100 7.29 20.15 -5.55
CA ASP A 100 8.05 19.94 -4.31
C ASP A 100 7.12 19.63 -3.12
N ASP A 101 5.95 20.27 -3.07
CA ASP A 101 4.90 20.02 -2.07
C ASP A 101 3.81 19.06 -2.61
N VAL A 102 4.11 17.77 -2.55
CA VAL A 102 3.19 16.69 -2.96
C VAL A 102 1.89 16.73 -2.17
N LYS A 103 1.94 17.11 -0.89
CA LYS A 103 0.80 17.05 0.01
C LYS A 103 -0.26 18.09 -0.37
N ALA A 104 0.16 19.33 -0.65
CA ALA A 104 -0.76 20.39 -1.04
C ALA A 104 -1.52 20.07 -2.35
N ILE A 105 -0.82 19.50 -3.34
CA ILE A 105 -1.45 19.08 -4.60
C ILE A 105 -2.40 17.89 -4.36
N ALA A 106 -2.00 16.91 -3.56
CA ALA A 106 -2.86 15.78 -3.22
C ALA A 106 -4.14 16.21 -2.49
N GLU A 107 -4.05 17.18 -1.57
CA GLU A 107 -5.22 17.74 -0.86
C GLU A 107 -6.17 18.47 -1.82
N LYS A 108 -5.62 19.24 -2.76
CA LYS A 108 -6.40 19.92 -3.81
C LYS A 108 -7.13 18.93 -4.73
N HIS A 109 -6.55 17.76 -4.98
CA HIS A 109 -7.06 16.75 -5.90
C HIS A 109 -7.59 15.48 -5.20
N VAL A 110 -8.08 15.59 -3.96
CA VAL A 110 -8.46 14.43 -3.14
C VAL A 110 -9.57 13.56 -3.75
N GLU A 111 -10.46 14.17 -4.55
CA GLU A 111 -11.53 13.46 -5.26
C GLU A 111 -11.00 12.63 -6.44
N SER A 112 -9.96 13.12 -7.11
CA SER A 112 -9.27 12.45 -8.23
C SER A 112 -8.36 11.31 -7.77
N LEU A 113 -8.03 11.22 -6.48
CA LEU A 113 -7.31 10.09 -5.87
C LEU A 113 -8.23 8.85 -5.75
N SER A 114 -8.62 8.31 -6.90
CA SER A 114 -9.51 7.15 -7.04
C SER A 114 -8.73 5.82 -6.97
N GLN A 115 -9.45 4.70 -6.95
CA GLN A 115 -8.83 3.37 -7.04
C GLN A 115 -8.02 3.20 -8.33
N ASP A 116 -8.54 3.70 -9.46
CA ASP A 116 -7.86 3.63 -10.76
C ASP A 116 -6.52 4.36 -10.74
N PHE A 117 -6.46 5.52 -10.06
CA PHE A 117 -5.22 6.27 -9.87
C PHE A 117 -4.15 5.41 -9.16
N PHE A 118 -4.50 4.78 -8.04
CA PHE A 118 -3.54 3.95 -7.29
C PHE A 118 -3.12 2.69 -8.07
N ILE A 119 -4.02 2.08 -8.85
CA ILE A 119 -3.68 0.95 -9.72
C ILE A 119 -2.64 1.37 -10.78
N ILE A 120 -2.89 2.48 -11.47
CA ILE A 120 -2.00 3.00 -12.52
C ILE A 120 -0.64 3.37 -11.92
N ALA A 121 -0.63 4.10 -10.80
CA ALA A 121 0.61 4.49 -10.15
C ALA A 121 1.42 3.29 -9.63
N SER A 122 0.76 2.25 -9.11
CA SER A 122 1.43 0.99 -8.74
C SER A 122 2.06 0.28 -9.94
N THR A 123 1.43 0.37 -11.12
CA THR A 123 1.98 -0.18 -12.36
C THR A 123 3.26 0.56 -12.77
N TYR A 124 3.29 1.89 -12.67
CA TYR A 124 4.50 2.68 -12.92
C TYR A 124 5.62 2.40 -11.91
N LEU A 125 5.26 2.21 -10.63
CA LEU A 125 6.22 1.82 -9.61
C LEU A 125 6.87 0.46 -9.92
N ASP A 126 6.07 -0.53 -10.34
CA ASP A 126 6.56 -1.85 -10.72
C ASP A 126 7.46 -1.80 -11.97
N LEU A 127 7.15 -0.94 -12.94
CA LEU A 127 8.00 -0.70 -14.11
C LEU A 127 9.34 -0.09 -13.70
N ALA A 128 9.34 0.96 -12.88
CA ALA A 128 10.56 1.60 -12.38
C ALA A 128 11.44 0.61 -11.58
N LYS A 129 10.82 -0.29 -10.80
CA LYS A 129 11.52 -1.38 -10.09
C LYS A 129 12.17 -2.36 -11.06
N LYS A 130 11.49 -2.74 -12.14
CA LYS A 130 12.02 -3.64 -13.18
C LYS A 130 13.17 -3.02 -13.97
N GLU A 131 13.11 -1.71 -14.20
CA GLU A 131 14.17 -0.94 -14.86
C GLU A 131 15.39 -0.69 -13.96
N GLY A 132 15.27 -0.93 -12.64
CA GLY A 132 16.35 -0.72 -11.68
C GLY A 132 16.60 0.76 -11.35
N ASN A 133 15.66 1.65 -11.67
CA ASN A 133 15.80 3.08 -11.39
C ASN A 133 15.39 3.41 -9.95
N LEU A 134 16.33 3.22 -9.01
CA LEU A 134 16.08 3.37 -7.58
C LEU A 134 15.63 4.78 -7.18
N GLU A 135 16.11 5.83 -7.86
CA GLU A 135 15.72 7.21 -7.59
C GLU A 135 14.23 7.43 -7.91
N VAL A 136 13.79 6.96 -9.08
CA VAL A 136 12.38 7.06 -9.49
C VAL A 136 11.48 6.21 -8.60
N VAL A 137 11.93 5.01 -8.21
CA VAL A 137 11.21 4.14 -7.26
C VAL A 137 10.98 4.86 -5.94
N SER A 138 12.03 5.42 -5.33
CA SER A 138 11.92 6.13 -4.05
C SER A 138 10.99 7.34 -4.15
N LYS A 139 11.09 8.11 -5.24
CA LYS A 139 10.21 9.26 -5.48
C LYS A 139 8.75 8.85 -5.67
N LEU A 140 8.47 7.78 -6.42
CA LEU A 140 7.12 7.24 -6.59
C LEU A 140 6.54 6.71 -5.28
N GLU A 141 7.32 5.98 -4.49
CA GLU A 141 6.86 5.43 -3.20
C GLU A 141 6.49 6.53 -2.22
N THR A 142 7.35 7.53 -2.05
CA THR A 142 7.09 8.68 -1.16
C THR A 142 5.89 9.51 -1.62
N THR A 143 5.76 9.71 -2.93
CA THR A 143 4.61 10.41 -3.54
C THR A 143 3.31 9.66 -3.28
N LEU A 144 3.30 8.34 -3.54
CA LEU A 144 2.12 7.50 -3.36
C LEU A 144 1.73 7.37 -1.89
N GLN A 145 2.70 7.26 -0.98
CA GLN A 145 2.44 7.23 0.44
C GLN A 145 1.78 8.53 0.93
N THR A 146 2.26 9.68 0.42
CA THR A 146 1.68 10.99 0.75
C THR A 146 0.25 11.12 0.22
N ALA A 147 0.01 10.77 -1.04
CA ALA A 147 -1.32 10.79 -1.64
C ALA A 147 -2.29 9.84 -0.91
N LEU A 148 -1.84 8.64 -0.56
CA LEU A 148 -2.64 7.69 0.20
C LEU A 148 -2.98 8.22 1.59
N SER A 149 -2.04 8.87 2.28
CA SER A 149 -2.29 9.48 3.60
C SER A 149 -3.35 10.58 3.53
N VAL A 150 -3.32 11.44 2.50
CA VAL A 150 -4.35 12.45 2.26
C VAL A 150 -5.70 11.80 1.99
N LYS A 151 -5.74 10.75 1.16
CA LYS A 151 -6.99 10.02 0.89
C LYS A 151 -7.53 9.37 2.17
N GLU A 152 -6.68 8.75 2.97
CA GLU A 152 -7.04 8.12 4.25
C GLU A 152 -7.60 9.13 5.25
N ALA A 153 -7.13 10.37 5.25
CA ALA A 153 -7.66 11.41 6.14
C ALA A 153 -9.14 11.72 5.87
N THR A 154 -9.62 11.52 4.63
CA THR A 154 -11.03 11.70 4.25
C THR A 154 -11.93 10.52 4.63
N LEU A 155 -11.34 9.38 4.99
CA LEU A 155 -12.11 8.19 5.36
C LEU A 155 -12.72 8.34 6.75
N ARG A 156 -13.82 7.62 6.95
CA ARG A 156 -14.43 7.47 8.28
C ARG A 156 -13.42 6.92 9.29
N PRO A 157 -13.46 7.37 10.56
CA PRO A 157 -12.47 6.98 11.56
C PRO A 157 -12.41 5.46 11.79
N GLU A 158 -13.53 4.76 11.67
CA GLU A 158 -13.58 3.30 11.81
C GLU A 158 -12.82 2.58 10.67
N ILE A 159 -12.89 3.11 9.44
CA ILE A 159 -12.15 2.57 8.30
C ILE A 159 -10.65 2.85 8.47
N ARG A 160 -10.29 4.05 8.95
CA ARG A 160 -8.90 4.41 9.26
C ARG A 160 -8.30 3.50 10.31
N LEU A 161 -9.03 3.24 11.40
CA LEU A 161 -8.63 2.31 12.45
C LEU A 161 -8.39 0.91 11.88
N LEU A 162 -9.31 0.40 11.05
CA LEU A 162 -9.14 -0.93 10.44
C LEU A 162 -7.91 -1.01 9.55
N ASN A 163 -7.68 0.01 8.70
CA ASN A 163 -6.50 0.06 7.84
C ASN A 163 -5.20 0.08 8.66
N GLN A 164 -5.19 0.79 9.78
CA GLN A 164 -4.04 0.82 10.69
C GLN A 164 -3.78 -0.55 11.32
N LEU A 165 -4.83 -1.21 11.86
CA LEU A 165 -4.73 -2.54 12.47
C LEU A 165 -4.31 -3.63 11.46
N LEU A 166 -4.66 -3.46 10.17
CA LEU A 166 -4.22 -4.36 9.10
C LEU A 166 -2.73 -4.20 8.73
N ARG A 167 -2.12 -3.04 9.00
CA ARG A 167 -0.69 -2.80 8.78
C ARG A 167 0.16 -3.31 9.94
N GLU A 168 -0.38 -3.29 11.16
CA GLU A 168 0.33 -3.67 12.38
C GLU A 168 0.42 -5.20 12.55
N THR A 169 1.63 -5.73 12.38
CA THR A 169 1.91 -7.16 12.52
C THR A 169 2.11 -7.57 13.99
N ALA A 170 2.68 -6.70 14.81
CA ALA A 170 2.93 -6.96 16.23
C ALA A 170 1.67 -6.77 17.08
N GLU A 171 1.41 -7.71 18.00
CA GLU A 171 0.26 -7.68 18.91
C GLU A 171 0.27 -6.47 19.85
N LYS A 172 1.45 -6.10 20.36
CA LYS A 172 1.61 -4.95 21.25
C LYS A 172 1.20 -3.63 20.57
N ASP A 173 1.60 -3.45 19.31
CA ASP A 173 1.29 -2.24 18.56
C ASP A 173 -0.21 -2.16 18.26
N ARG A 174 -0.84 -3.28 17.88
CA ARG A 174 -2.30 -3.36 17.73
C ARG A 174 -3.03 -3.02 19.02
N ALA A 175 -2.60 -3.56 20.15
CA ALA A 175 -3.22 -3.26 21.45
C ALA A 175 -3.17 -1.76 21.78
N ASN A 176 -2.03 -1.10 21.53
CA ASN A 176 -1.88 0.33 21.72
C ASN A 176 -2.81 1.13 20.78
N THR A 177 -2.90 0.73 19.52
CA THR A 177 -3.78 1.37 18.53
C THR A 177 -5.26 1.21 18.86
N ILE A 178 -5.67 0.02 19.31
CA ILE A 178 -7.03 -0.24 19.81
C ILE A 178 -7.34 0.66 21.01
N GLN A 179 -6.40 0.78 21.96
CA GLN A 179 -6.58 1.60 23.16
C GLN A 179 -6.64 3.10 22.87
N ALA A 180 -5.90 3.58 21.86
CA ALA A 180 -5.93 4.98 21.43
C ALA A 180 -7.23 5.36 20.70
N ASN A 181 -8.01 4.38 20.21
CA ASN A 181 -9.17 4.59 19.35
C ASN A 181 -10.46 3.96 19.91
N LEU A 182 -10.57 3.87 21.24
CA LEU A 182 -11.73 3.24 21.91
C LEU A 182 -13.07 3.87 21.51
N GLN A 183 -13.09 5.16 21.18
CA GLN A 183 -14.29 5.85 20.68
C GLN A 183 -14.87 5.22 19.41
N CYS A 184 -14.04 4.55 18.59
CA CYS A 184 -14.49 3.88 17.37
C CYS A 184 -15.05 2.47 17.64
N LEU A 185 -14.92 1.96 18.86
CA LEU A 185 -15.22 0.58 19.24
C LEU A 185 -16.45 0.45 20.13
N ALA A 186 -17.37 1.42 20.04
CA ALA A 186 -18.67 1.30 20.69
C ALA A 186 -19.37 -0.01 20.25
N PRO A 187 -20.19 -0.64 21.12
CA PRO A 187 -20.82 -1.93 20.81
C PRO A 187 -21.61 -1.96 19.50
N ASP A 188 -22.30 -0.85 19.21
CA ASP A 188 -23.11 -0.66 18.01
C ASP A 188 -22.37 0.16 16.94
N SER A 189 -21.05 0.28 17.08
CA SER A 189 -20.22 1.00 16.12
C SER A 189 -20.25 0.34 14.74
N TYR A 190 -20.10 1.19 13.73
CA TYR A 190 -19.95 0.75 12.35
C TYR A 190 -18.72 -0.15 12.14
N PHE A 191 -17.70 -0.03 13.00
CA PHE A 191 -16.47 -0.82 12.92
C PHE A 191 -16.72 -2.33 12.88
N TYR A 192 -17.55 -2.85 13.79
CA TYR A 192 -17.81 -4.30 13.83
C TYR A 192 -18.59 -4.79 12.62
N GLN A 193 -19.53 -3.99 12.11
CA GLN A 193 -20.29 -4.30 10.90
C GLN A 193 -19.36 -4.36 9.67
N LEU A 194 -18.45 -3.39 9.56
CA LEU A 194 -17.43 -3.33 8.52
C LEU A 194 -16.54 -4.57 8.53
N VAL A 195 -15.97 -4.93 9.69
CA VAL A 195 -15.08 -6.09 9.81
C VAL A 195 -15.82 -7.39 9.50
N THR A 196 -17.04 -7.58 10.00
CA THR A 196 -17.86 -8.76 9.69
C THR A 196 -18.17 -8.87 8.20
N ARG A 197 -18.54 -7.75 7.56
CA ARG A 197 -18.77 -7.72 6.11
C ARG A 197 -17.51 -8.10 5.33
N MET A 198 -16.35 -7.53 5.68
CA MET A 198 -15.08 -7.86 5.03
C MET A 198 -14.71 -9.34 5.20
N ILE A 199 -14.93 -9.93 6.38
CA ILE A 199 -14.72 -11.37 6.59
C ILE A 199 -15.60 -12.18 5.65
N SER A 200 -16.90 -11.86 5.56
CA SER A 200 -17.84 -12.53 4.66
C SER A 200 -17.43 -12.39 3.19
N ASP A 201 -17.05 -11.18 2.77
CA ASP A 201 -16.61 -10.91 1.40
C ASP A 201 -15.36 -11.74 1.06
N VAL A 202 -14.37 -11.79 1.95
CA VAL A 202 -13.15 -12.59 1.78
C VAL A 202 -13.43 -14.09 1.84
N GLU A 203 -14.44 -14.54 2.60
CA GLU A 203 -14.89 -15.94 2.62
C GLU A 203 -15.55 -16.38 1.31
N SER A 204 -16.25 -15.46 0.64
CA SER A 204 -16.90 -15.72 -0.64
C SER A 204 -15.93 -15.84 -1.83
N GLN A 205 -14.72 -15.30 -1.70
CA GLN A 205 -13.71 -15.33 -2.76
C GLN A 205 -13.14 -16.74 -2.99
N LYS A 206 -12.70 -17.02 -4.22
CA LYS A 206 -12.00 -18.28 -4.56
C LYS A 206 -10.77 -18.48 -3.66
N SER A 207 -10.48 -19.73 -3.33
CA SER A 207 -9.34 -20.05 -2.46
C SER A 207 -8.02 -19.59 -3.08
N ASN A 208 -7.28 -18.75 -2.36
CA ASN A 208 -5.92 -18.33 -2.69
C ASN A 208 -5.10 -18.23 -1.37
N PRO A 209 -3.75 -18.31 -1.43
CA PRO A 209 -2.94 -18.28 -0.21
C PRO A 209 -3.08 -16.95 0.56
N ASN A 210 -3.28 -15.84 -0.16
CA ASN A 210 -3.43 -14.51 0.44
C ASN A 210 -4.74 -14.36 1.22
N ARG A 211 -5.81 -15.04 0.81
CA ARG A 211 -7.12 -15.06 1.48
C ARG A 211 -7.01 -15.63 2.88
N LEU A 212 -6.34 -16.78 3.04
CA LEU A 212 -6.19 -17.41 4.36
C LEU A 212 -5.44 -16.50 5.33
N ARG A 213 -4.37 -15.84 4.85
CA ARG A 213 -3.62 -14.87 5.66
C ARG A 213 -4.49 -13.69 6.07
N LEU A 214 -5.19 -13.07 5.13
CA LEU A 214 -6.05 -11.91 5.39
C LEU A 214 -7.22 -12.26 6.33
N LEU A 215 -7.87 -13.39 6.09
CA LEU A 215 -8.99 -13.86 6.91
C LEU A 215 -8.55 -14.18 8.35
N THR A 216 -7.38 -14.78 8.51
CA THR A 216 -6.77 -15.00 9.83
C THR A 216 -6.55 -13.68 10.55
N GLN A 217 -5.99 -12.69 9.86
CA GLN A 217 -5.73 -11.36 10.41
C GLN A 217 -7.03 -10.62 10.79
N LEU A 218 -8.05 -10.62 9.93
CA LEU A 218 -9.34 -9.99 10.21
C LEU A 218 -10.04 -10.61 11.42
N ARG A 219 -10.01 -11.95 11.55
CA ARG A 219 -10.59 -12.65 12.70
C ARG A 219 -9.83 -12.35 13.99
N MET A 220 -8.50 -12.26 13.92
CA MET A 220 -7.66 -11.86 15.06
C MET A 220 -8.02 -10.45 15.52
N ILE A 221 -8.06 -9.46 14.61
CA ILE A 221 -8.45 -8.08 14.91
C ILE A 221 -9.86 -8.01 15.52
N ASN A 222 -10.83 -8.73 14.94
CA ASN A 222 -12.20 -8.78 15.47
C ASN A 222 -12.25 -9.36 16.90
N LYS A 223 -11.45 -10.39 17.18
CA LYS A 223 -11.36 -10.98 18.52
C LYS A 223 -10.73 -10.01 19.50
N GLU A 224 -9.56 -9.44 19.19
CA GLU A 224 -8.83 -8.51 20.05
C GLU A 224 -9.69 -7.28 20.41
N THR A 225 -10.30 -6.65 19.41
CA THR A 225 -11.17 -5.46 19.62
C THR A 225 -12.42 -5.77 20.45
N ARG A 226 -13.00 -6.98 20.32
CA ARG A 226 -14.14 -7.40 21.15
C ARG A 226 -13.75 -7.67 22.58
N GLU A 227 -12.59 -8.27 22.82
CA GLU A 227 -12.11 -8.50 24.19
C GLU A 227 -11.81 -7.18 24.91
N VAL A 228 -11.22 -6.20 24.21
CA VAL A 228 -11.04 -4.85 24.77
C VAL A 228 -12.39 -4.18 25.07
N ALA A 229 -13.35 -4.22 24.14
CA ALA A 229 -14.68 -3.65 24.39
C ALA A 229 -15.42 -4.33 25.56
N LYS A 230 -15.29 -5.65 25.73
CA LYS A 230 -15.81 -6.37 26.90
C LYS A 230 -15.11 -5.93 28.20
N ALA A 231 -13.80 -5.74 28.16
CA ALA A 231 -13.03 -5.28 29.32
C ALA A 231 -13.43 -3.85 29.74
N MET A 232 -13.72 -2.97 28.78
CA MET A 232 -14.22 -1.62 29.05
C MET A 232 -15.59 -1.65 29.75
N ARG A 233 -16.53 -2.44 29.23
CA ARG A 233 -17.85 -2.64 29.85
C ARG A 233 -17.76 -3.15 31.29
N LYS A 234 -16.84 -4.07 31.57
CA LYS A 234 -16.62 -4.60 32.94
C LYS A 234 -16.07 -3.54 33.90
N LYS A 235 -15.33 -2.55 33.40
CA LYS A 235 -14.75 -1.46 34.20
C LYS A 235 -15.74 -0.31 34.45
N GLY A 236 -16.94 -0.35 33.87
CA GLY A 236 -17.95 0.71 34.04
C GLY A 236 -17.56 2.03 33.36
N VAL A 237 -16.70 1.96 32.33
CA VAL A 237 -16.32 3.09 31.47
C VAL A 237 -17.16 3.10 30.21
#